data_AF-A0A8H6HS52-F1
#
_entry.id   AF-A0A8H6HS52-F1
#
_cell.length_a   1.000
_cell.length_b   1.000
_cell.length_c   1.000
_cell.angle_alpha   90.00
_cell.angle_beta   90.00
_cell.angle_gamma   90.00
#
_symmetry.space_group_name_H-M   'P 1'
#
loop_
_entity.id
_entity.type
_entity.pdbx_description
1 polymer ?
#
loop_
_entity_poly.entity_id
_entity_poly.type
_entity_poly.pdbx_seq_one_letter_code
_entity_poly.pdbx_strand_id
1 'polypeptide(L)'
;GAKLSVLSQSELYKGVRHYHKPDSRASTHRMVEKALDAIEAASDTRPPPSHLWLALKKRRHKTLTQKWCAFNWKALHSAHKVGDYWRHTRLKDARMPCAECNAPTESLEHILLECRVSHQELIWKLVKSQWELTGREWPGVTMAVILGISAFQLRDQDGGIDYPLTRLFQILVSESCYLIWCLRCEWRIGHEANPTKRHSIHEVVARWRSAINKRLRIDWKLTSKSVYKKKAIPQRIVARTWQLI
;
A
#
# COMPACT_ATOMS: atom_id res chain seq x y z
N GLY A 1 -18.88 37.05 11.22
CA GLY A 1 -19.11 36.36 9.94
C GLY A 1 -17.97 36.71 8.98
N ALA A 2 -17.49 35.75 8.19
CA ALA A 2 -16.45 35.99 7.19
C ALA A 2 -17.08 36.34 5.83
N LYS A 3 -16.51 37.30 5.11
CA LYS A 3 -17.00 37.73 3.79
C LYS A 3 -16.53 36.73 2.72
N LEU A 4 -17.47 36.05 2.06
CA LEU A 4 -17.17 34.97 1.09
C LEU A 4 -16.22 35.40 -0.04
N SER A 5 -16.29 36.66 -0.46
CA SER A 5 -15.47 37.20 -1.56
C SER A 5 -13.98 37.35 -1.26
N VAL A 6 -13.56 37.20 0.00
CA VAL A 6 -12.14 37.29 0.42
C VAL A 6 -11.60 35.96 0.93
N LEU A 7 -12.41 34.90 0.98
CA LEU A 7 -11.98 33.59 1.42
C LEU A 7 -11.36 32.79 0.27
N SER A 8 -10.22 32.18 0.54
CA SER A 8 -9.64 31.19 -0.37
C SER A 8 -10.45 29.89 -0.36
N GLN A 9 -10.36 29.11 -1.44
CA GLN A 9 -10.92 27.75 -1.50
C GLN A 9 -10.47 26.89 -0.30
N SER A 10 -9.24 27.09 0.19
CA SER A 10 -8.71 26.34 1.34
C SER A 10 -9.42 26.68 2.66
N GLU A 11 -9.80 27.94 2.84
CA GLU A 11 -10.53 28.42 4.02
C GLU A 11 -11.99 28.02 3.96
N LEU A 12 -12.61 28.15 2.79
CA LEU A 12 -13.97 27.64 2.55
C LEU A 12 -14.05 26.14 2.81
N TYR A 13 -13.10 25.35 2.30
CA TYR A 13 -13.05 23.91 2.53
C TYR A 13 -12.86 23.56 4.01
N LYS A 14 -12.02 24.30 4.76
CA LYS A 14 -11.88 24.13 6.21
C LYS A 14 -13.20 24.43 6.93
N GLY A 15 -13.88 25.51 6.55
CA GLY A 15 -15.19 25.87 7.08
C GLY A 15 -16.24 24.78 6.85
N VAL A 16 -16.36 24.29 5.61
CA VAL A 16 -17.27 23.18 5.26
C VAL A 16 -16.94 21.92 6.07
N ARG A 17 -15.67 21.56 6.24
CA ARG A 17 -15.28 20.38 7.04
C ARG A 17 -15.53 20.55 8.54
N HIS A 18 -15.52 21.78 9.04
CA HIS A 18 -15.84 22.05 10.44
C HIS A 18 -17.36 21.97 10.66
N TYR A 19 -18.13 22.53 9.73
CA TYR A 19 -19.60 22.53 9.77
C TYR A 19 -20.18 21.13 9.52
N HIS A 20 -19.66 20.42 8.53
CA HIS A 20 -20.00 19.03 8.23
C HIS A 20 -18.87 18.11 8.68
N LYS A 21 -18.81 17.84 9.98
CA LYS A 21 -17.91 16.82 10.51
C LYS A 21 -18.47 15.44 10.14
N PRO A 22 -17.83 14.67 9.25
CA PRO A 22 -18.33 13.36 8.89
C PRO A 22 -18.27 12.41 10.08
N ASP A 23 -19.27 11.56 10.22
CA ASP A 23 -19.33 10.55 11.28
C ASP A 23 -18.17 9.56 11.18
N SER A 24 -17.73 9.09 12.35
CA SER A 24 -16.75 8.01 12.43
C SER A 24 -17.35 6.73 11.86
N ARG A 25 -16.70 6.15 10.85
CA ARG A 25 -17.13 4.88 10.25
C ARG A 25 -16.46 3.71 10.98
N ALA A 26 -17.25 2.80 11.53
CA ALA A 26 -16.76 1.62 12.24
C ALA A 26 -15.79 0.77 11.39
N SER A 27 -16.04 0.65 10.08
CA SER A 27 -15.13 -0.05 9.16
C SER A 27 -13.76 0.62 9.05
N THR A 28 -13.71 1.96 9.05
CA THR A 28 -12.44 2.70 9.02
C THR A 28 -11.70 2.51 10.33
N HIS A 29 -12.40 2.61 11.46
CA HIS A 29 -11.81 2.39 12.78
C HIS A 29 -11.16 1.00 12.86
N ARG A 30 -11.89 -0.06 12.49
CA ARG A 30 -11.37 -1.44 12.49
C ARG A 30 -10.10 -1.59 11.63
N MET A 31 -10.07 -1.02 10.43
CA MET A 31 -8.90 -1.11 9.56
C MET A 31 -7.70 -0.33 10.10
N VAL A 32 -7.95 0.83 10.73
CA VAL A 32 -6.90 1.63 11.37
C VAL A 32 -6.35 0.89 12.58
N GLU A 33 -7.19 0.35 13.47
CA GLU A 33 -6.73 -0.42 14.62
C GLU A 33 -5.89 -1.63 14.19
N LYS A 34 -6.36 -2.40 13.20
CA LYS A 34 -5.59 -3.51 12.62
C LYS A 34 -4.21 -3.06 12.12
N ALA A 35 -4.11 -1.89 11.49
CA ALA A 35 -2.84 -1.33 11.04
C ALA A 35 -1.93 -0.90 12.21
N LEU A 36 -2.50 -0.32 13.26
CA LEU A 36 -1.77 0.10 14.46
C LEU A 36 -1.22 -1.09 15.24
N ASP A 37 -1.99 -2.19 15.35
CA ASP A 37 -1.54 -3.43 15.98
C ASP A 37 -0.28 -3.98 15.30
N ALA A 38 -0.22 -3.97 13.96
CA ALA A 38 0.98 -4.41 13.23
C ALA A 38 2.16 -3.46 13.39
N ILE A 39 1.92 -2.15 13.53
CA ILE A 39 3.01 -1.19 13.78
C ILE A 39 3.56 -1.39 15.18
N GLU A 40 2.69 -1.59 16.17
CA GLU A 40 3.08 -1.87 17.54
C GLU A 40 3.89 -3.16 17.64
N ALA A 41 3.44 -4.24 17.00
CA ALA A 41 4.16 -5.51 16.97
C ALA A 41 5.56 -5.42 16.32
N ALA A 42 5.77 -4.50 15.39
CA ALA A 42 7.05 -4.36 14.68
C ALA A 42 7.99 -3.30 15.27
N SER A 43 7.45 -2.36 16.04
CA SER A 43 8.19 -1.22 16.57
C SER A 43 8.12 -1.09 18.08
N ASP A 44 7.48 -2.02 18.80
CA ASP A 44 7.25 -1.97 20.25
C ASP A 44 6.60 -0.67 20.74
N THR A 45 5.99 0.09 19.82
CA THR A 45 5.36 1.38 20.10
C THR A 45 4.10 1.54 19.27
N ARG A 46 2.99 1.92 19.91
CA ARG A 46 1.73 2.21 19.22
C ARG A 46 1.64 3.72 18.92
N PRO A 47 1.79 4.15 17.66
CA PRO A 47 1.61 5.56 17.33
C PRO A 47 0.12 5.95 17.38
N PRO A 48 -0.20 7.25 17.56
CA PRO A 48 -1.58 7.69 17.46
C PRO A 48 -2.13 7.48 16.03
N PRO A 49 -3.44 7.23 15.85
CA PRO A 49 -4.05 7.04 14.52
C PRO A 49 -3.74 8.15 13.51
N SER A 50 -3.57 9.39 13.99
CA SER A 50 -3.19 10.54 13.17
C SER A 50 -1.85 10.37 12.46
N HIS A 51 -0.91 9.61 13.05
CA HIS A 51 0.38 9.30 12.46
C HIS A 51 0.21 8.48 11.19
N LEU A 52 -0.64 7.46 11.18
CA LEU A 52 -0.88 6.62 9.99
C LEU A 52 -1.34 7.47 8.79
N TRP A 53 -2.30 8.37 9.02
CA TRP A 53 -2.78 9.30 7.99
C TRP A 53 -1.71 10.28 7.55
N LEU A 54 -0.92 10.77 8.50
CA LEU A 54 0.17 11.68 8.23
C LEU A 54 1.30 11.00 7.46
N ALA A 55 1.58 9.71 7.71
CA ALA A 55 2.57 8.92 7.00
C ALA A 55 2.18 8.72 5.53
N LEU A 56 0.91 8.42 5.25
CA LEU A 56 0.39 8.37 3.88
C LEU A 56 0.49 9.70 3.13
N LYS A 57 0.39 10.83 3.85
CA LYS A 57 0.46 12.18 3.28
C LYS A 57 1.90 12.71 3.19
N LYS A 58 2.76 12.36 4.15
CA LYS A 58 4.16 12.80 4.26
C LYS A 58 4.98 12.07 3.20
N ARG A 59 5.23 12.76 2.08
CA ARG A 59 6.21 12.34 1.05
C ARG A 59 7.67 12.42 1.53
N ARG A 60 7.92 12.49 2.84
CA ARG A 60 9.20 12.84 3.45
C ARG A 60 10.22 11.70 3.33
N HIS A 61 9.73 10.47 3.22
CA HIS A 61 10.49 9.30 2.80
C HIS A 61 9.81 8.80 1.53
N LYS A 62 10.41 9.10 0.37
CA LYS A 62 9.76 8.89 -0.93
C LYS A 62 9.57 7.41 -1.28
N THR A 63 9.65 6.47 -0.35
CA THR A 63 9.55 5.02 -0.59
C THR A 63 8.22 4.63 -1.23
N LEU A 64 7.14 5.29 -0.85
CA LEU A 64 5.78 4.98 -1.31
C LEU A 64 5.39 5.81 -2.54
N THR A 65 4.74 5.17 -3.51
CA THR A 65 4.20 5.89 -4.69
C THR A 65 2.87 6.56 -4.36
N GLN A 66 2.54 7.63 -5.08
CA GLN A 66 1.23 8.27 -4.97
C GLN A 66 0.08 7.31 -5.29
N LYS A 67 0.28 6.40 -6.25
CA LYS A 67 -0.70 5.39 -6.63
C LYS A 67 -0.97 4.43 -5.47
N TRP A 68 0.09 3.92 -4.84
CA TRP A 68 -0.06 3.07 -3.65
C TRP A 68 -0.68 3.84 -2.47
N CYS A 69 -0.26 5.07 -2.19
CA CYS A 69 -0.87 5.85 -1.10
C CYS A 69 -2.37 6.09 -1.31
N ALA A 70 -2.80 6.37 -2.54
CA ALA A 70 -4.22 6.53 -2.87
C ALA A 70 -4.99 5.20 -2.74
N PHE A 71 -4.38 4.10 -3.16
CA PHE A 71 -4.92 2.76 -2.96
C PHE A 71 -5.07 2.43 -1.47
N ASN A 72 -4.02 2.64 -0.67
CA ASN A 72 -4.03 2.29 0.75
C ASN A 72 -4.95 3.19 1.57
N TRP A 73 -5.06 4.47 1.20
CA TRP A 73 -6.05 5.37 1.81
C TRP A 73 -7.47 4.81 1.63
N LYS A 74 -7.81 4.31 0.43
CA LYS A 74 -9.10 3.66 0.18
C LYS A 74 -9.22 2.32 0.93
N ALA A 75 -8.13 1.57 1.07
CA ALA A 75 -8.11 0.32 1.84
C ALA A 75 -8.45 0.57 3.32
N LEU A 76 -7.79 1.55 3.96
CA LEU A 76 -8.08 1.96 5.33
C LEU A 76 -9.52 2.44 5.52
N HIS A 77 -10.13 3.05 4.50
CA HIS A 77 -11.54 3.47 4.56
C HIS A 77 -12.54 2.37 4.18
N SER A 78 -12.07 1.15 3.88
CA SER A 78 -12.89 0.09 3.27
C SER A 78 -13.72 0.61 2.08
N ALA A 79 -13.09 1.43 1.23
CA ALA A 79 -13.75 2.19 0.17
C ALA A 79 -13.55 1.60 -1.24
N HIS A 80 -12.87 0.46 -1.34
CA HIS A 80 -12.77 -0.28 -2.60
C HIS A 80 -14.07 -1.03 -2.87
N LYS A 81 -14.49 -1.04 -4.15
CA LYS A 81 -15.73 -1.71 -4.58
C LYS A 81 -15.49 -3.22 -4.78
N VAL A 82 -15.26 -3.93 -3.68
CA VAL A 82 -14.97 -5.38 -3.64
C VAL A 82 -15.72 -6.03 -2.47
N GLY A 83 -15.93 -7.35 -2.55
CA GLY A 83 -16.60 -8.13 -1.50
C GLY A 83 -17.93 -7.52 -1.06
N ASP A 84 -18.05 -7.27 0.24
CA ASP A 84 -19.27 -6.79 0.91
C ASP A 84 -19.85 -5.49 0.37
N TYR A 85 -19.05 -4.68 -0.34
CA TYR A 85 -19.58 -3.50 -1.03
C TYR A 85 -20.78 -3.85 -1.93
N TRP A 86 -20.76 -5.03 -2.55
CA TRP A 86 -21.80 -5.45 -3.49
C TRP A 86 -23.01 -6.11 -2.82
N ARG A 87 -22.96 -6.38 -1.51
CA ARG A 87 -23.96 -7.17 -0.77
C ARG A 87 -25.40 -6.70 -0.95
N HIS A 88 -25.61 -5.39 -1.01
CA HIS A 88 -26.92 -4.76 -1.14
C HIS A 88 -27.18 -4.21 -2.54
N THR A 89 -26.52 -4.77 -3.56
CA THR A 89 -26.66 -4.35 -4.96
C THR A 89 -27.21 -5.49 -5.82
N ARG A 90 -27.80 -5.16 -6.97
CA ARG A 90 -28.22 -6.14 -7.98
C ARG A 90 -27.05 -6.94 -8.58
N LEU A 91 -25.80 -6.52 -8.32
CA LEU A 91 -24.60 -7.16 -8.83
C LEU A 91 -23.93 -8.08 -7.79
N LYS A 92 -24.56 -8.33 -6.63
CA LYS A 92 -24.02 -9.15 -5.55
C LYS A 92 -23.45 -10.47 -6.08
N ASP A 93 -24.27 -11.26 -6.76
CA ASP A 93 -23.87 -12.61 -7.17
C ASP A 93 -22.78 -12.60 -8.25
N ALA A 94 -22.75 -11.56 -9.08
CA ALA A 94 -21.75 -11.41 -10.13
C ALA A 94 -20.42 -10.83 -9.64
N ARG A 95 -20.42 -9.96 -8.61
CA ARG A 95 -19.25 -9.13 -8.22
C ARG A 95 -18.74 -9.36 -6.81
N MET A 96 -19.56 -9.88 -5.89
CA MET A 96 -19.16 -10.19 -4.52
C MET A 96 -18.26 -11.42 -4.44
N PRO A 97 -18.59 -12.59 -5.04
CA PRO A 97 -17.73 -13.76 -4.97
C PRO A 97 -16.50 -13.62 -5.86
N CYS A 98 -15.46 -14.40 -5.53
CA CYS A 98 -14.31 -14.60 -6.40
C CYS A 98 -14.75 -15.33 -7.65
N ALA A 99 -14.28 -14.88 -8.82
CA ALA A 99 -14.72 -15.41 -10.11
C ALA A 99 -14.34 -16.88 -10.36
N GLU A 100 -13.35 -17.39 -9.63
CA GLU A 100 -12.75 -18.68 -9.95
C GLU A 100 -12.31 -19.47 -8.71
N CYS A 101 -11.75 -18.80 -7.70
CA CYS A 101 -11.32 -19.47 -6.48
C CYS A 101 -12.47 -19.85 -5.54
N ASN A 102 -13.74 -19.66 -5.97
CA ASN A 102 -14.98 -19.98 -5.26
C ASN A 102 -15.11 -19.38 -3.85
N ALA A 103 -14.27 -18.42 -3.48
CA ALA A 103 -14.44 -17.68 -2.25
C ALA A 103 -15.78 -16.91 -2.30
N PRO A 104 -16.66 -17.06 -1.30
CA PRO A 104 -18.00 -16.45 -1.31
C PRO A 104 -17.93 -14.92 -1.27
N THR A 105 -16.80 -14.36 -0.85
CA THR A 105 -16.55 -12.92 -0.80
C THR A 105 -15.11 -12.62 -1.21
N GLU A 106 -14.94 -11.99 -2.37
CA GLU A 106 -13.67 -11.47 -2.86
C GLU A 106 -13.33 -10.16 -2.12
N SER A 107 -12.95 -10.27 -0.85
CA SER A 107 -12.53 -9.13 -0.03
C SER A 107 -11.14 -8.61 -0.46
N LEU A 108 -10.75 -7.43 0.03
CA LEU A 108 -9.41 -6.92 -0.25
C LEU A 108 -8.31 -7.80 0.38
N GLU A 109 -8.55 -8.33 1.57
CA GLU A 109 -7.65 -9.27 2.25
C GLU A 109 -7.52 -10.55 1.44
N HIS A 110 -8.63 -11.09 0.95
CA HIS A 110 -8.64 -12.22 0.05
C HIS A 110 -7.82 -11.96 -1.22
N ILE A 111 -8.05 -10.85 -1.91
CA ILE A 111 -7.31 -10.49 -3.14
C ILE A 111 -5.80 -10.45 -2.90
N LEU A 112 -5.38 -9.84 -1.79
CA LEU A 112 -3.98 -9.53 -1.52
C LEU A 112 -3.20 -10.69 -0.89
N LEU A 113 -3.86 -11.62 -0.18
CA LEU A 113 -3.18 -12.61 0.67
C LEU A 113 -3.63 -14.06 0.44
N GLU A 114 -4.76 -14.29 -0.23
CA GLU A 114 -5.36 -15.64 -0.32
C GLU A 114 -5.67 -16.06 -1.76
N CYS A 115 -6.03 -15.10 -2.61
CA CYS A 115 -6.59 -15.37 -3.93
C CYS A 115 -5.54 -15.97 -4.87
N ARG A 116 -5.79 -17.19 -5.37
CA ARG A 116 -4.89 -17.85 -6.32
C ARG A 116 -4.83 -17.12 -7.68
N VAL A 117 -5.93 -16.46 -8.07
CA VAL A 117 -6.08 -15.81 -9.37
C VAL A 117 -5.39 -14.45 -9.42
N SER A 118 -5.19 -13.80 -8.27
CA SER A 118 -4.47 -12.52 -8.21
C SER A 118 -2.96 -12.68 -8.35
N HIS A 119 -2.46 -13.93 -8.39
CA HIS A 119 -1.03 -14.27 -8.38
C HIS A 119 -0.28 -13.73 -7.16
N GLN A 120 -1.01 -13.42 -6.08
CA GLN A 120 -0.43 -12.86 -4.86
C GLN A 120 0.63 -13.78 -4.25
N GLU A 121 0.41 -15.10 -4.25
CA GLU A 121 1.36 -16.06 -3.68
C GLU A 121 2.71 -16.02 -4.41
N LEU A 122 2.69 -16.00 -5.75
CA LEU A 122 3.90 -15.88 -6.57
C LEU A 122 4.62 -14.55 -6.29
N ILE A 123 3.88 -13.45 -6.24
CA ILE A 123 4.46 -12.13 -5.97
C ILE A 123 5.07 -12.06 -4.57
N TRP A 124 4.41 -12.60 -3.54
CA TRP A 124 5.00 -12.62 -2.20
C TRP A 124 6.18 -13.56 -2.08
N LYS A 125 6.24 -14.67 -2.83
CA LYS A 125 7.45 -15.49 -2.95
C LYS A 125 8.62 -14.70 -3.56
N LEU A 126 8.37 -13.89 -4.59
CA LEU A 126 9.39 -13.01 -5.18
C LEU A 126 9.84 -11.92 -4.19
N VAL A 127 8.93 -11.36 -3.40
CA VAL A 127 9.28 -10.40 -2.34
C VAL A 127 10.14 -11.07 -1.27
N LYS A 128 9.73 -12.25 -0.80
CA LYS A 128 10.46 -13.01 0.21
C LYS A 128 11.87 -13.35 -0.25
N SER A 129 12.03 -13.81 -1.50
CA SER A 129 13.35 -14.16 -2.03
C SER A 129 14.28 -12.96 -2.16
N GLN A 130 13.77 -11.77 -2.47
CA GLN A 130 14.59 -10.55 -2.39
C GLN A 130 14.92 -10.18 -0.95
N TRP A 131 13.95 -10.29 -0.05
CA TRP A 131 14.18 -9.96 1.36
C TRP A 131 15.26 -10.85 1.98
N GLU A 132 15.29 -12.13 1.65
CA GLU A 132 16.26 -13.08 2.19
C GLU A 132 17.72 -12.72 1.81
N LEU A 133 17.94 -11.99 0.71
CA LEU A 133 19.28 -11.47 0.35
C LEU A 133 19.84 -10.49 1.38
N THR A 134 18.98 -9.86 2.19
CA THR A 134 19.40 -8.96 3.27
C THR A 134 20.02 -9.70 4.47
N GLY A 135 19.89 -11.03 4.54
CA GLY A 135 20.28 -11.84 5.69
C GLY A 135 19.37 -11.68 6.91
N ARG A 136 18.23 -10.97 6.78
CA ARG A 136 17.24 -10.79 7.86
C ARG A 136 16.11 -11.81 7.73
N GLU A 137 15.53 -12.17 8.87
CA GLU A 137 14.32 -13.00 8.90
C GLU A 137 13.17 -12.28 8.18
N TRP A 138 12.38 -13.06 7.43
CA TRP A 138 11.22 -12.54 6.73
C TRP A 138 10.08 -12.19 7.70
N PRO A 139 9.65 -10.92 7.82
CA PRO A 139 8.64 -10.52 8.80
C PRO A 139 7.22 -11.04 8.47
N GLY A 140 7.03 -11.67 7.31
CA GLY A 140 5.70 -11.97 6.80
C GLY A 140 5.01 -10.74 6.19
N VAL A 141 3.89 -11.00 5.52
CA VAL A 141 2.98 -9.94 5.04
C VAL A 141 1.57 -10.34 5.44
N THR A 142 0.95 -9.47 6.24
CA THR A 142 -0.45 -9.58 6.65
C THR A 142 -1.21 -8.34 6.19
N MET A 143 -2.54 -8.38 6.28
CA MET A 143 -3.35 -7.21 5.93
C MET A 143 -3.01 -6.02 6.83
N ALA A 144 -2.70 -6.30 8.10
CA ALA A 144 -2.25 -5.31 9.08
C ALA A 144 -0.94 -4.63 8.64
N VAL A 145 0.06 -5.43 8.23
CA VAL A 145 1.35 -4.92 7.70
C VAL A 145 1.13 -4.07 6.46
N ILE A 146 0.32 -4.52 5.49
CA ILE A 146 0.04 -3.77 4.25
C ILE A 146 -0.60 -2.41 4.57
N LEU A 147 -1.61 -2.38 5.45
CA LEU A 147 -2.30 -1.15 5.82
C LEU A 147 -1.36 -0.18 6.58
N GLY A 148 -0.51 -0.73 7.46
CA GLY A 148 0.41 0.01 8.32
C GLY A 148 1.76 0.35 7.70
N ILE A 149 2.11 -0.20 6.53
CA ILE A 149 3.48 -0.16 5.96
C ILE A 149 4.05 1.25 5.87
N SER A 150 3.21 2.26 5.65
CA SER A 150 3.64 3.67 5.56
C SER A 150 4.27 4.22 6.84
N ALA A 151 3.91 3.67 8.00
CA ALA A 151 4.42 4.05 9.31
C ALA A 151 5.28 2.95 9.94
N PHE A 152 5.47 1.84 9.24
CA PHE A 152 6.25 0.69 9.70
C PHE A 152 7.74 1.04 9.76
N GLN A 153 8.39 0.67 10.87
CA GLN A 153 9.81 0.92 11.14
C GLN A 153 10.41 -0.35 11.74
N LEU A 154 11.47 -0.85 11.11
CA LEU A 154 12.24 -1.98 11.61
C LEU A 154 13.35 -1.48 12.53
N ARG A 155 13.57 -2.19 13.63
CA ARG A 155 14.63 -1.90 14.59
C ARG A 155 15.92 -2.62 14.23
N ASP A 156 17.05 -1.98 14.51
CA ASP A 156 18.38 -2.60 14.48
C ASP A 156 18.68 -3.31 15.82
N GLN A 157 19.88 -3.90 15.94
CA GLN A 157 20.29 -4.63 17.14
C GLN A 157 20.42 -3.72 18.38
N ASP A 158 20.64 -2.43 18.19
CA ASP A 158 20.78 -1.43 19.25
C ASP A 158 19.43 -0.76 19.59
N GLY A 159 18.33 -1.23 19.00
CA GLY A 159 16.98 -0.68 19.17
C GLY A 159 16.71 0.60 18.38
N GLY A 160 17.69 1.08 17.59
CA GLY A 160 17.55 2.19 16.64
C GLY A 160 16.73 1.81 15.41
N ILE A 161 16.33 2.79 14.61
CA ILE A 161 15.60 2.52 13.35
C ILE A 161 16.61 2.13 12.26
N ASP A 162 16.48 0.93 11.71
CA ASP A 162 17.21 0.51 10.51
C ASP A 162 16.57 1.15 9.28
N TYR A 163 17.00 2.37 8.96
CA TYR A 163 16.43 3.15 7.86
C TYR A 163 16.55 2.46 6.49
N PRO A 164 17.72 1.94 6.05
CA PRO A 164 17.84 1.23 4.78
C PRO A 164 16.91 0.01 4.70
N LEU A 165 16.89 -0.84 5.73
CA LEU A 165 16.09 -2.06 5.75
C LEU A 165 14.58 -1.75 5.77
N THR A 166 14.17 -0.80 6.61
CA THR A 166 12.79 -0.28 6.64
C THR A 166 12.37 0.22 5.27
N ARG A 167 13.22 1.00 4.61
CA ARG A 167 12.89 1.56 3.28
C ARG A 167 12.73 0.46 2.24
N LEU A 168 13.61 -0.53 2.24
CA LEU A 168 13.53 -1.67 1.33
C LEU A 168 12.22 -2.43 1.54
N PHE A 169 11.88 -2.74 2.80
CA PHE A 169 10.63 -3.43 3.14
C PHE A 169 9.41 -2.68 2.63
N GLN A 170 9.35 -1.38 2.94
CA GLN A 170 8.26 -0.50 2.48
C GLN A 170 8.13 -0.50 0.96
N ILE A 171 9.25 -0.43 0.24
CA ILE A 171 9.27 -0.46 -1.23
C ILE A 171 8.75 -1.81 -1.75
N LEU A 172 9.35 -2.92 -1.32
CA LEU A 172 9.01 -4.25 -1.82
C LEU A 172 7.53 -4.58 -1.55
N VAL A 173 7.05 -4.31 -0.34
CA VAL A 173 5.66 -4.61 0.05
C VAL A 173 4.68 -3.70 -0.68
N SER A 174 4.94 -2.39 -0.74
CA SER A 174 3.98 -1.45 -1.35
C SER A 174 3.86 -1.60 -2.87
N GLU A 175 4.98 -1.74 -3.59
CA GLU A 175 4.95 -1.94 -5.05
C GLU A 175 4.29 -3.28 -5.42
N SER A 176 4.59 -4.33 -4.66
CA SER A 176 4.03 -5.67 -4.88
C SER A 176 2.53 -5.72 -4.59
N CYS A 177 2.10 -5.13 -3.46
CA CYS A 177 0.69 -5.00 -3.11
C CYS A 177 -0.10 -4.26 -4.21
N TYR A 178 0.43 -3.13 -4.70
CA TYR A 178 -0.24 -2.38 -5.75
C TYR A 178 -0.28 -3.15 -7.08
N LEU A 179 0.77 -3.92 -7.40
CA LEU A 179 0.79 -4.77 -8.58
C LEU A 179 -0.26 -5.88 -8.50
N ILE A 180 -0.37 -6.58 -7.36
CA ILE A 180 -1.42 -7.60 -7.13
C ILE A 180 -2.80 -6.99 -7.37
N TRP A 181 -3.06 -5.82 -6.80
CA TRP A 181 -4.31 -5.09 -7.04
C TRP A 181 -4.53 -4.80 -8.53
N CYS A 182 -3.51 -4.33 -9.25
CA CYS A 182 -3.61 -4.04 -10.69
C CYS A 182 -3.89 -5.30 -11.51
N LEU A 183 -3.17 -6.40 -11.27
CA LEU A 183 -3.38 -7.67 -11.95
C LEU A 183 -4.80 -8.19 -11.71
N ARG A 184 -5.28 -8.14 -10.46
CA ARG A 184 -6.67 -8.48 -10.15
C ARG A 184 -7.67 -7.60 -10.88
N CYS A 185 -7.46 -6.28 -10.92
CA CYS A 185 -8.36 -5.37 -11.62
C CYS A 185 -8.40 -5.64 -13.12
N GLU A 186 -7.24 -5.87 -13.73
CA GLU A 186 -7.13 -6.24 -15.14
C GLU A 186 -7.85 -7.56 -15.42
N TRP A 187 -7.62 -8.59 -14.60
CA TRP A 187 -8.33 -9.87 -14.69
C TRP A 187 -9.85 -9.71 -14.56
N ARG A 188 -10.31 -9.13 -13.45
CA ARG A 188 -11.73 -9.14 -13.06
C ARG A 188 -12.57 -8.12 -13.82
N ILE A 189 -11.96 -7.02 -14.25
CA ILE A 189 -12.67 -5.91 -14.89
C ILE A 189 -12.24 -5.78 -16.34
N GLY A 190 -10.93 -5.74 -16.62
CA GLY A 190 -10.42 -5.57 -17.99
C GLY A 190 -10.65 -6.77 -18.90
N HIS A 191 -10.49 -7.98 -18.36
CA HIS A 191 -10.69 -9.24 -19.08
C HIS A 191 -12.02 -9.91 -18.73
N GLU A 192 -12.84 -9.27 -17.90
CA GLU A 192 -14.16 -9.78 -17.47
C GLU A 192 -14.09 -11.20 -16.86
N ALA A 193 -12.97 -11.53 -16.22
CA ALA A 193 -12.67 -12.87 -15.70
C ALA A 193 -12.69 -13.99 -16.77
N ASN A 194 -12.36 -13.67 -18.02
CA ASN A 194 -12.25 -14.64 -19.10
C ASN A 194 -11.03 -15.58 -18.92
N PRO A 195 -11.23 -16.90 -18.71
CA PRO A 195 -10.14 -17.86 -18.48
C PRO A 195 -9.03 -17.89 -19.53
N THR A 196 -9.32 -17.53 -20.79
CA THR A 196 -8.31 -17.54 -21.86
C THR A 196 -7.36 -16.35 -21.80
N LYS A 197 -7.69 -15.31 -21.02
CA LYS A 197 -6.90 -14.09 -20.86
C LYS A 197 -6.23 -14.01 -19.48
N ARG A 198 -5.91 -15.16 -18.89
CA ARG A 198 -5.18 -15.22 -17.62
C ARG A 198 -3.76 -14.74 -17.81
N HIS A 199 -3.26 -14.00 -16.82
CA HIS A 199 -1.85 -13.68 -16.75
C HIS A 199 -1.05 -14.97 -16.59
N SER A 200 0.01 -15.11 -17.40
CA SER A 200 0.93 -16.23 -17.25
C SER A 200 1.91 -15.96 -16.11
N ILE A 201 2.49 -17.03 -15.53
CA ILE A 201 3.56 -16.90 -14.52
C ILE A 201 4.71 -16.04 -15.04
N HIS A 202 5.14 -16.25 -16.29
CA HIS A 202 6.21 -15.48 -16.91
C HIS A 202 5.88 -13.99 -16.99
N GLU A 203 4.65 -13.66 -17.41
CA GLU A 203 4.18 -12.29 -17.47
C GLU A 203 4.15 -11.63 -16.08
N VAL A 204 3.64 -12.32 -15.06
CA VAL A 204 3.58 -11.78 -13.69
C VAL A 204 4.98 -11.50 -13.15
N VAL A 205 5.92 -12.44 -13.34
CA VAL A 205 7.33 -12.24 -12.94
C VAL A 205 7.95 -11.05 -13.67
N ALA A 206 7.74 -10.94 -14.99
CA ALA A 206 8.27 -9.83 -15.78
C ALA A 206 7.70 -8.48 -15.34
N ARG A 207 6.39 -8.40 -15.10
CA ARG A 207 5.72 -7.19 -14.60
C ARG A 207 6.21 -6.81 -13.21
N TRP A 208 6.40 -7.78 -12.32
CA TRP A 208 6.95 -7.52 -10.98
C TRP A 208 8.38 -7.01 -11.03
N ARG A 209 9.27 -7.66 -11.79
CA ARG A 209 10.64 -7.17 -12.02
C ARG A 209 10.64 -5.76 -12.60
N SER A 210 9.77 -5.48 -13.57
CA SER A 210 9.61 -4.15 -14.15
C SER A 210 9.18 -3.10 -13.12
N ALA A 211 8.24 -3.44 -12.23
CA ALA A 211 7.78 -2.54 -11.17
C ALA A 211 8.92 -2.20 -10.18
N ILE A 212 9.65 -3.21 -9.68
CA ILE A 212 10.77 -3.00 -8.76
C ILE A 212 11.93 -2.24 -9.44
N ASN A 213 12.31 -2.60 -10.67
CA ASN A 213 13.34 -1.90 -11.42
C ASN A 213 12.96 -0.44 -11.73
N LYS A 214 11.68 -0.18 -12.02
CA LYS A 214 11.18 1.18 -12.20
C LYS A 214 11.31 1.97 -10.90
N ARG A 215 10.98 1.36 -9.76
CA ARG A 215 11.10 1.96 -8.44
C ARG A 215 12.56 2.29 -8.08
N LEU A 216 13.51 1.37 -8.34
CA LEU A 216 14.95 1.59 -8.22
C LEU A 216 15.40 2.82 -9.02
N ARG A 217 15.05 2.88 -10.31
CA ARG A 217 15.41 4.00 -11.19
C ARG A 217 14.83 5.33 -10.70
N ILE A 218 13.59 5.33 -10.21
CA ILE A 218 12.95 6.50 -9.63
C ILE A 218 13.68 6.95 -8.36
N ASP A 219 14.03 6.03 -7.47
CA ASP A 219 14.79 6.32 -6.25
C ASP A 219 16.12 7.03 -6.55
N TRP A 220 16.88 6.51 -7.52
CA TRP A 220 18.12 7.15 -7.97
C TRP A 220 17.89 8.52 -8.58
N LYS A 221 16.87 8.69 -9.45
CA LYS A 221 16.52 10.01 -9.99
C LYS A 221 16.22 11.02 -8.88
N LEU A 222 15.55 10.58 -7.81
CA LEU A 222 15.15 11.43 -6.69
C LEU A 222 16.30 11.89 -5.79
N THR A 223 17.53 11.41 -6.04
CA THR A 223 18.76 11.87 -5.37
C THR A 223 19.33 13.17 -5.97
N SER A 224 18.91 13.53 -7.19
CA SER A 224 19.43 14.72 -7.87
C SER A 224 19.13 16.01 -7.10
N LYS A 225 20.18 16.63 -6.55
CA LYS A 225 20.08 17.92 -5.85
C LYS A 225 19.75 19.08 -6.78
N SER A 226 20.20 19.04 -8.03
CA SER A 226 19.90 20.08 -9.02
C SER A 226 18.41 20.16 -9.35
N VAL A 227 17.75 19.00 -9.48
CA VAL A 227 16.32 18.92 -9.78
C VAL A 227 15.46 19.12 -8.53
N TYR A 228 15.79 18.43 -7.43
CA TYR A 228 14.91 18.34 -6.26
C TYR A 228 15.29 19.25 -5.09
N LYS A 229 16.44 19.95 -5.15
CA LYS A 229 16.93 20.88 -4.12
C LYS A 229 16.86 20.25 -2.72
N LYS A 230 16.24 20.95 -1.74
CA LYS A 230 16.03 20.48 -0.37
C LYS A 230 15.14 19.22 -0.24
N LYS A 231 14.46 18.80 -1.31
CA LYS A 231 13.62 17.60 -1.36
C LYS A 231 14.36 16.39 -1.94
N ALA A 232 15.63 16.51 -2.32
CA ALA A 232 16.42 15.38 -2.80
C ALA A 232 16.60 14.33 -1.69
N ILE A 233 16.55 13.05 -2.05
CA ILE A 233 16.90 11.97 -1.11
C ILE A 233 18.43 11.90 -1.01
N PRO A 234 19.02 11.74 0.18
CA PRO A 234 20.45 11.49 0.28
C PRO A 234 20.87 10.25 -0.50
N GLN A 235 21.83 10.39 -1.42
CA GLN A 235 22.33 9.30 -2.25
C GLN A 235 22.82 8.11 -1.43
N ARG A 236 23.49 8.37 -0.30
CA ARG A 236 23.94 7.33 0.64
C ARG A 236 22.80 6.42 1.12
N ILE A 237 21.61 6.99 1.38
CA ILE A 237 20.45 6.22 1.85
C ILE A 237 19.92 5.34 0.73
N VAL A 238 19.80 5.87 -0.50
CA VAL A 238 19.37 5.10 -1.67
C VAL A 238 20.35 3.96 -1.96
N ALA A 239 21.65 4.26 -2.01
CA ALA A 239 22.69 3.25 -2.21
C ALA A 239 22.59 2.12 -1.17
N ARG A 240 22.57 2.48 0.13
CA ARG A 240 22.44 1.49 1.20
C ARG A 240 21.14 0.69 1.16
N THR A 241 20.03 1.28 0.69
CA THR A 241 18.75 0.56 0.56
C THR A 241 18.84 -0.55 -0.49
N TRP A 242 19.43 -0.23 -1.66
CA TRP A 242 19.47 -1.15 -2.80
C TRP A 242 20.70 -2.06 -2.82
N GLN A 243 21.74 -1.77 -2.04
CA GLN A 243 22.89 -2.68 -1.83
C GLN A 243 22.55 -3.89 -0.94
N LEU A 244 21.36 -3.89 -0.32
CA LEU A 244 20.88 -5.01 0.49
C LEU A 244 20.40 -6.20 -0.35
N ILE A 245 20.13 -6.00 -1.65
CA ILE A 245 19.55 -7.00 -2.56
C ILE A 245 20.23 -6.99 -3.92
#